data_AF-A0A9D9ELF6-F1
#
_entry.id   AF-A0A9D9ELF6-F1
#
_cell.length_a   1.000
_cell.length_b   1.000
_cell.length_c   1.000
_cell.angle_alpha   90.00
_cell.angle_beta   90.00
_cell.angle_gamma   90.00
#
_symmetry.space_group_name_H-M   'P 1'
#
loop_
_entity.id
_entity.type
_entity.pdbx_description
1 polymer ?
#
loop_
_entity_poly.entity_id
_entity_poly.type
_entity_poly.pdbx_seq_one_letter_code
_entity_poly.pdbx_strand_id
1 'polypeptide(L)'
;MEHISLTRAYLETLTTEDLVRLGDEFGIDIPPALNRHLIIGELLEIQADFYSDTPAASSFADVLPNGMLNAVPESYNETCIRVLLRNPGWVFVFWDFRAVEFSACTAQRGFESFGLRTSFFEDSALTERRDSYSIAVSPSDRKWYIHLSERDCFCRVDLIAMHSDGKDLPLAQSNTVVVPPAAGIELSKAPGVREPPLLALSGIGELRKRYWRNHRQSFL
;
A
#
# COMPACT_ATOMS: atom_id res chain seq x y z
N MET A 1 -20.73 -17.04 19.81
CA MET A 1 -22.04 -17.02 19.13
C MET A 1 -21.81 -17.64 17.78
N GLU A 2 -22.65 -18.58 17.37
CA GLU A 2 -22.52 -19.28 16.10
C GLU A 2 -22.69 -18.26 14.96
N HIS A 3 -21.72 -18.17 14.05
CA HIS A 3 -21.82 -17.30 12.88
C HIS A 3 -22.82 -17.92 11.91
N ILE A 4 -24.09 -17.56 12.06
CA ILE A 4 -25.13 -17.89 11.09
C ILE A 4 -24.83 -17.09 9.83
N SER A 5 -24.51 -17.77 8.73
CA SER A 5 -24.41 -17.14 7.42
C SER A 5 -25.82 -16.79 6.95
N LEU A 6 -26.23 -15.53 7.11
CA LEU A 6 -27.52 -15.05 6.61
C LEU A 6 -27.49 -15.15 5.10
N THR A 7 -28.29 -16.07 4.58
CA THR A 7 -28.49 -16.22 3.13
C THR A 7 -29.90 -15.73 2.83
N ARG A 8 -30.13 -15.09 1.68
CA ARG A 8 -31.47 -14.62 1.29
C ARG A 8 -32.54 -15.72 1.44
N ALA A 9 -32.23 -16.93 0.99
CA ALA A 9 -33.13 -18.08 1.09
C ALA A 9 -33.51 -18.43 2.55
N TYR A 10 -32.60 -18.24 3.50
CA TYR A 10 -32.88 -18.45 4.92
C TYR A 10 -33.82 -17.35 5.46
N LEU A 11 -33.53 -16.09 5.17
CA LEU A 11 -34.35 -14.95 5.63
C LEU A 11 -35.78 -14.98 5.04
N GLU A 12 -35.95 -15.51 3.84
CA GLU A 12 -37.27 -15.67 3.22
C GLU A 12 -38.14 -16.71 3.93
N THR A 13 -37.54 -17.70 4.61
CA THR A 13 -38.27 -18.73 5.38
C THR A 13 -38.76 -18.25 6.75
N LEU A 14 -38.22 -17.13 7.24
CA LEU A 14 -38.58 -16.57 8.54
C LEU A 14 -39.90 -15.79 8.51
N THR A 15 -40.55 -15.72 9.67
CA THR A 15 -41.72 -14.87 9.86
C THR A 15 -41.30 -13.40 9.95
N THR A 16 -42.21 -12.48 9.66
CA THR A 16 -41.90 -11.03 9.72
C THR A 16 -41.53 -10.60 11.15
N GLU A 17 -42.11 -11.22 12.18
CA GLU A 17 -41.76 -10.95 13.57
C GLU A 17 -40.34 -11.42 13.91
N ASP A 18 -39.94 -12.60 13.40
CA ASP A 18 -38.60 -13.13 13.60
C ASP A 18 -37.53 -12.31 12.87
N LEU A 19 -37.85 -11.78 11.69
CA LEU A 19 -36.96 -10.87 10.95
C LEU A 19 -36.73 -9.56 11.71
N VAL A 20 -37.75 -9.01 12.37
CA VAL A 20 -37.63 -7.81 13.20
C VAL A 20 -36.75 -8.08 14.43
N ARG A 21 -36.98 -9.19 15.12
CA ARG A 21 -36.13 -9.62 16.26
C ARG A 21 -34.68 -9.82 15.87
N LEU A 22 -34.46 -10.39 14.69
CA LEU A 22 -33.12 -10.59 14.16
C LEU A 22 -32.47 -9.22 13.86
N GLY A 23 -33.21 -8.25 13.32
CA GLY A 23 -32.75 -6.87 13.20
C GLY A 23 -32.34 -6.24 14.53
N ASP A 24 -33.14 -6.42 15.59
CA ASP A 24 -32.80 -5.94 16.94
C ASP A 24 -31.49 -6.56 17.46
N GLU A 25 -31.24 -7.85 17.16
CA GLU A 25 -29.99 -8.55 17.51
C GLU A 25 -28.78 -7.96 16.78
N PHE A 26 -28.95 -7.58 15.51
CA PHE A 26 -27.93 -6.88 14.71
C PHE A 26 -27.86 -5.37 14.98
N GLY A 27 -28.70 -4.83 15.88
CA GLY A 27 -28.70 -3.42 16.27
C GLY A 27 -29.38 -2.48 15.26
N ILE A 28 -30.26 -3.00 14.41
CA ILE A 28 -31.06 -2.23 13.44
C ILE A 28 -32.44 -1.96 14.01
N ASP A 29 -32.84 -0.68 14.07
CA ASP A 29 -34.21 -0.31 14.41
C ASP A 29 -35.11 -0.41 13.17
N ILE A 30 -35.94 -1.46 13.10
CA ILE A 30 -36.82 -1.74 11.97
C ILE A 30 -38.24 -1.22 12.26
N PRO A 31 -38.78 -0.30 11.45
CA PRO A 31 -40.16 0.15 11.61
C PRO A 31 -41.17 -1.00 11.48
N PRO A 32 -42.19 -1.09 12.36
CA PRO A 32 -43.12 -2.23 12.41
C PRO A 32 -44.04 -2.35 11.17
N ALA A 33 -44.09 -1.31 10.32
CA ALA A 33 -44.86 -1.30 9.07
C ALA A 33 -43.99 -1.48 7.81
N LEU A 34 -42.69 -1.78 7.97
CA LEU A 34 -41.77 -1.93 6.84
C LEU A 34 -42.06 -3.22 6.05
N ASN A 35 -41.95 -3.15 4.72
CA ASN A 35 -42.17 -4.31 3.87
C ASN A 35 -41.08 -5.37 4.12
N ARG A 36 -41.47 -6.64 4.27
CA ARG A 36 -40.53 -7.74 4.53
C ARG A 36 -39.37 -7.84 3.53
N HIS A 37 -39.57 -7.47 2.27
CA HIS A 37 -38.50 -7.50 1.26
C HIS A 37 -37.42 -6.44 1.52
N LEU A 38 -37.80 -5.30 2.10
CA LEU A 38 -36.86 -4.25 2.51
C LEU A 38 -36.09 -4.69 3.76
N ILE A 39 -36.77 -5.30 4.72
CA ILE A 39 -36.13 -5.86 5.93
C ILE A 39 -35.05 -6.87 5.56
N ILE A 40 -35.36 -7.80 4.64
CA ILE A 40 -34.40 -8.79 4.15
C ILE A 40 -33.21 -8.12 3.43
N GLY A 41 -33.45 -7.01 2.72
CA GLY A 41 -32.39 -6.22 2.08
C GLY A 41 -31.40 -5.64 3.09
N GLU A 42 -31.90 -4.90 4.08
CA GLU A 42 -31.08 -4.27 5.11
C GLU A 42 -30.24 -5.30 5.90
N LEU A 43 -30.85 -6.44 6.25
CA LEU A 43 -30.16 -7.53 6.96
C LEU A 43 -29.01 -8.14 6.14
N LEU A 44 -29.14 -8.20 4.81
CA LEU A 44 -28.08 -8.69 3.93
C LEU A 44 -26.96 -7.66 3.75
N GLU A 45 -27.29 -6.36 3.71
CA GLU A 45 -26.29 -5.28 3.63
C GLU A 45 -25.40 -5.26 4.87
N ILE A 46 -25.95 -5.40 6.07
CA ILE A 46 -25.14 -5.46 7.30
C ILE A 46 -24.20 -6.65 7.32
N GLN A 47 -24.62 -7.80 6.81
CA GLN A 47 -23.72 -8.94 6.70
C GLN A 47 -22.57 -8.64 5.74
N ALA A 48 -22.82 -7.97 4.61
CA ALA A 48 -21.77 -7.56 3.69
C ALA A 48 -20.79 -6.57 4.36
N ASP A 49 -21.31 -5.63 5.14
CA ASP A 49 -20.49 -4.67 5.90
C ASP A 49 -19.63 -5.36 6.98
N PHE A 50 -20.16 -6.39 7.66
CA PHE A 50 -19.39 -7.20 8.61
C PHE A 50 -18.20 -7.95 7.97
N TYR A 51 -18.34 -8.38 6.72
CA TYR A 51 -17.24 -8.97 5.95
C TYR A 51 -16.28 -7.90 5.39
N SER A 52 -16.71 -6.64 5.27
CA SER A 52 -15.89 -5.52 4.81
C SER A 52 -14.95 -4.94 5.88
N ASP A 53 -15.25 -5.17 7.16
CA ASP A 53 -14.47 -4.65 8.31
C ASP A 53 -13.20 -5.46 8.63
N THR A 54 -12.88 -6.48 7.84
CA THR A 54 -11.52 -7.05 7.82
C THR A 54 -10.65 -6.11 6.97
N PRO A 55 -9.52 -5.56 7.47
CA PRO A 55 -8.67 -4.64 6.70
C PRO A 55 -7.83 -5.41 5.66
N ALA A 56 -8.48 -6.18 4.81
CA ALA A 56 -7.94 -6.70 3.57
C ALA A 56 -8.37 -5.74 2.47
N ALA A 57 -7.52 -4.75 2.22
CA ALA A 57 -7.48 -3.94 1.01
C ALA A 57 -8.85 -3.58 0.43
N SER A 58 -9.35 -2.39 0.80
CA SER A 58 -10.35 -1.66 0.00
C SER A 58 -9.80 -1.51 -1.43
N SER A 59 -10.04 -2.54 -2.21
CA SER A 59 -9.68 -2.65 -3.60
C SER A 59 -10.62 -1.70 -4.31
N PHE A 60 -10.07 -0.84 -5.16
CA PHE A 60 -10.80 -0.03 -6.13
C PHE A 60 -11.63 -0.87 -7.14
N ALA A 61 -11.82 -2.17 -6.88
CA ALA A 61 -12.47 -3.16 -7.70
C ALA A 61 -14.00 -3.14 -7.59
N ASP A 62 -14.59 -2.74 -6.46
CA ASP A 62 -16.04 -2.89 -6.26
C ASP A 62 -16.93 -1.85 -6.97
N VAL A 63 -16.34 -0.83 -7.59
CA VAL A 63 -17.07 0.13 -8.45
C VAL A 63 -17.06 -0.32 -9.93
N LEU A 64 -16.32 -1.37 -10.28
CA LEU A 64 -16.26 -1.88 -11.65
C LEU A 64 -17.18 -3.09 -11.80
N PRO A 65 -18.13 -3.08 -12.76
CA PRO A 65 -18.99 -4.23 -13.01
C PRO A 65 -18.14 -5.49 -13.24
N ASN A 66 -18.56 -6.59 -12.61
CA ASN A 66 -17.87 -7.87 -12.36
C ASN A 66 -17.38 -8.67 -13.60
N GLY A 67 -17.17 -8.01 -14.75
CA GLY A 67 -16.60 -8.56 -15.99
C GLY A 67 -15.45 -7.77 -16.59
N MET A 68 -15.11 -6.57 -16.07
CA MET A 68 -13.95 -5.78 -16.56
C MET A 68 -12.65 -5.99 -15.78
N LEU A 69 -12.69 -6.70 -14.65
CA LEU A 69 -11.50 -7.10 -13.90
C LEU A 69 -10.76 -8.29 -14.53
N ASN A 70 -11.31 -8.86 -15.62
CA ASN A 70 -10.60 -9.78 -16.49
C ASN A 70 -9.56 -9.01 -17.32
N ALA A 71 -8.27 -9.25 -17.26
CA ALA A 71 -7.39 -9.83 -16.27
C ALA A 71 -6.06 -9.21 -16.69
N VAL A 72 -5.56 -8.24 -15.93
CA VAL A 72 -4.22 -7.73 -16.22
C VAL A 72 -3.27 -8.92 -16.06
N PRO A 73 -2.50 -9.28 -17.10
CA PRO A 73 -1.62 -10.43 -17.01
C PRO A 73 -0.61 -10.20 -15.88
N GLU A 74 -0.31 -11.27 -15.12
CA GLU A 74 0.61 -11.21 -13.99
C GLU A 74 2.03 -10.81 -14.43
N SER A 75 2.40 -11.12 -15.67
CA SER A 75 3.66 -10.76 -16.30
C SER A 75 3.44 -10.39 -17.77
N TYR A 76 4.20 -9.41 -18.23
CA TYR A 76 4.29 -8.98 -19.63
C TYR A 76 5.49 -9.60 -20.34
N ASN A 77 6.24 -10.48 -19.67
CA ASN A 77 7.42 -11.16 -20.21
C ASN A 77 8.47 -10.17 -20.75
N GLU A 78 8.60 -9.03 -20.08
CA GLU A 78 9.53 -7.95 -20.42
C GLU A 78 10.42 -7.63 -19.22
N THR A 79 11.74 -7.67 -19.41
CA THR A 79 12.69 -7.31 -18.37
C THR A 79 12.72 -5.80 -18.19
N CYS A 80 11.91 -5.29 -17.26
CA CYS A 80 11.81 -3.87 -16.98
C CYS A 80 11.62 -3.63 -15.48
N ILE A 81 12.00 -2.44 -15.03
CA ILE A 81 11.85 -1.98 -13.65
C ILE A 81 11.30 -0.56 -13.65
N ARG A 82 10.37 -0.27 -12.74
CA ARG A 82 9.77 1.05 -12.58
C ARG A 82 9.70 1.43 -11.11
N VAL A 83 9.91 2.73 -10.87
CA VAL A 83 9.94 3.31 -9.53
C VAL A 83 8.90 4.41 -9.43
N LEU A 84 8.11 4.37 -8.37
CA LEU A 84 7.10 5.36 -8.02
C LEU A 84 7.39 5.93 -6.62
N LEU A 85 7.45 7.25 -6.50
CA LEU A 85 7.56 7.89 -5.19
C LEU A 85 6.23 7.72 -4.43
N ARG A 86 6.27 7.06 -3.28
CA ARG A 86 5.09 6.97 -2.40
C ARG A 86 5.04 8.17 -1.44
N ASN A 87 6.17 8.44 -0.79
CA ASN A 87 6.37 9.58 0.09
C ASN A 87 7.87 9.94 0.12
N PRO A 88 8.28 11.06 0.72
CA PRO A 88 9.69 11.49 0.71
C PRO A 88 10.69 10.52 1.37
N GLY A 89 10.22 9.49 2.08
CA GLY A 89 11.07 8.46 2.70
C GLY A 89 10.96 7.07 2.06
N TRP A 90 10.02 6.85 1.14
CA TRP A 90 9.74 5.53 0.59
C TRP A 90 9.39 5.59 -0.90
N VAL A 91 10.04 4.71 -1.66
CA VAL A 91 9.67 4.43 -3.05
C VAL A 91 9.06 3.04 -3.16
N PHE A 92 8.07 2.94 -4.03
CA PHE A 92 7.52 1.68 -4.49
C PHE A 92 8.22 1.29 -5.78
N VAL A 93 8.79 0.09 -5.81
CA VAL A 93 9.50 -0.45 -6.95
C VAL A 93 8.80 -1.71 -7.39
N PHE A 94 8.62 -1.86 -8.70
CA PHE A 94 8.11 -3.10 -9.28
C PHE A 94 8.86 -3.40 -10.57
N TRP A 95 8.99 -4.68 -10.87
CA TRP A 95 9.73 -5.16 -12.03
C TRP A 95 9.13 -6.45 -12.54
N ASP A 96 9.45 -6.74 -13.79
CA ASP A 96 9.10 -7.98 -14.45
C ASP A 96 10.36 -8.56 -15.12
N PHE A 97 10.32 -9.84 -15.45
CA PHE A 97 11.40 -10.53 -16.13
C PHE A 97 10.89 -11.17 -17.41
N ARG A 98 11.68 -11.07 -18.47
CA ARG A 98 11.53 -11.98 -19.60
C ARG A 98 11.95 -13.38 -19.18
N ALA A 99 11.10 -14.37 -19.43
CA ALA A 99 11.30 -15.76 -19.02
C ALA A 99 12.62 -16.37 -19.54
N VAL A 100 13.04 -15.99 -20.76
CA VAL A 100 14.31 -16.44 -21.36
C VAL A 100 15.51 -15.85 -20.61
N GLU A 101 15.46 -14.57 -20.24
CA GLU A 101 16.55 -13.92 -19.51
C GLU A 101 16.59 -14.40 -18.06
N PHE A 102 15.43 -14.58 -17.42
CA PHE A 102 15.31 -15.13 -16.08
C PHE A 102 15.93 -16.53 -15.99
N SER A 103 15.60 -17.41 -16.94
CA SER A 103 16.15 -18.77 -16.98
C SER A 103 17.65 -18.77 -17.31
N ALA A 104 18.11 -17.86 -18.19
CA ALA A 104 19.53 -17.73 -18.48
C ALA A 104 20.35 -17.26 -17.25
N CYS A 105 19.86 -16.26 -16.51
CA CYS A 105 20.51 -15.77 -15.30
C CYS A 105 20.51 -16.82 -14.18
N THR A 106 19.39 -17.49 -13.94
CA THR A 106 19.28 -18.50 -12.87
C THR A 106 20.04 -19.79 -13.17
N ALA A 107 20.24 -20.13 -14.45
CA ALA A 107 21.06 -21.26 -14.87
C ALA A 107 22.56 -20.97 -14.87
N GLN A 108 22.97 -19.69 -14.77
CA GLN A 108 24.37 -19.30 -14.78
C GLN A 108 25.08 -19.79 -13.50
N ARG A 109 26.26 -20.39 -13.66
CA ARG A 109 27.07 -20.81 -12.51
C ARG A 109 27.48 -19.59 -11.70
N GLY A 110 27.29 -19.67 -10.38
CA GLY A 110 27.60 -18.57 -9.46
C GLY A 110 26.47 -17.55 -9.29
N PHE A 111 25.27 -17.77 -9.85
CA PHE A 111 24.10 -16.95 -9.50
C PHE A 111 23.73 -17.16 -8.03
N GLU A 112 23.57 -16.05 -7.28
CA GLU A 112 23.16 -16.08 -5.88
C GLU A 112 21.71 -15.59 -5.71
N SER A 113 21.43 -14.37 -6.18
CA SER A 113 20.11 -13.75 -6.06
C SER A 113 19.96 -12.59 -7.05
N PHE A 114 18.73 -12.08 -7.19
CA PHE A 114 18.53 -10.79 -7.81
C PHE A 114 18.70 -9.69 -6.77
N GLY A 115 19.09 -8.50 -7.21
CA GLY A 115 19.30 -7.36 -6.35
C GLY A 115 18.67 -6.10 -6.93
N LEU A 116 18.23 -5.21 -6.03
CA LEU A 116 17.80 -3.86 -6.35
C LEU A 116 18.89 -2.91 -5.87
N ARG A 117 19.62 -2.31 -6.80
CA ARG A 117 20.65 -1.32 -6.50
C ARG A 117 20.07 0.08 -6.58
N THR A 118 19.86 0.70 -5.43
CA THR A 118 19.38 2.07 -5.32
C THR A 118 20.57 3.01 -5.36
N SER A 119 20.55 3.99 -6.26
CA SER A 119 21.59 5.01 -6.41
C SER A 119 20.99 6.40 -6.29
N PHE A 120 21.69 7.27 -5.56
CA PHE A 120 21.32 8.65 -5.33
C PHE A 120 22.27 9.59 -6.06
N PHE A 121 21.71 10.62 -6.69
CA PHE A 121 22.44 11.59 -7.49
C PHE A 121 22.09 13.02 -7.06
N GLU A 122 23.04 13.92 -7.18
CA GLU A 122 22.86 15.33 -6.85
C GLU A 122 22.17 16.11 -7.98
N ASP A 123 22.46 15.74 -9.23
CA ASP A 123 21.92 16.40 -10.41
C ASP A 123 21.04 15.45 -11.24
N SER A 124 20.09 16.06 -11.94
CA SER A 124 19.24 15.46 -12.97
C SER A 124 20.04 14.79 -14.10
N ALA A 125 21.27 15.24 -14.35
CA ALA A 125 22.18 14.65 -15.32
C ALA A 125 22.76 13.29 -14.87
N LEU A 126 22.55 12.89 -13.61
CA LEU A 126 23.03 11.62 -13.02
C LEU A 126 24.55 11.44 -13.08
N THR A 127 25.31 12.53 -13.18
CA THR A 127 26.77 12.52 -13.34
C THR A 127 27.49 12.24 -12.02
N GLU A 128 26.98 12.80 -10.91
CA GLU A 128 27.58 12.71 -9.58
C GLU A 128 26.72 11.84 -8.67
N ARG A 129 27.19 10.61 -8.42
CA ARG A 129 26.55 9.67 -7.50
C ARG A 129 26.99 9.95 -6.08
N ARG A 130 26.04 10.29 -5.20
CA ARG A 130 26.28 10.52 -3.77
C ARG A 130 26.50 9.21 -3.03
N ASP A 131 25.50 8.34 -3.11
CA ASP A 131 25.48 7.07 -2.39
C ASP A 131 24.76 6.01 -3.21
N SER A 132 25.04 4.75 -2.89
CA SER A 132 24.32 3.61 -3.44
C SER A 132 24.37 2.40 -2.53
N TYR A 133 23.27 1.68 -2.42
CA TYR A 133 23.21 0.41 -1.73
C TYR A 133 22.38 -0.60 -2.53
N SER A 134 22.61 -1.88 -2.24
CA SER A 134 21.92 -2.99 -2.90
C SER A 134 21.12 -3.80 -1.87
N ILE A 135 19.90 -4.18 -2.23
CA ILE A 135 19.06 -5.11 -1.47
C ILE A 135 18.89 -6.38 -2.29
N ALA A 136 19.27 -7.53 -1.72
CA ALA A 136 18.98 -8.83 -2.32
C ALA A 136 17.48 -9.16 -2.20
N VAL A 137 16.88 -9.65 -3.28
CA VAL A 137 15.46 -9.99 -3.38
C VAL A 137 15.27 -11.43 -3.85
N SER A 138 14.15 -12.04 -3.49
CA SER A 138 13.85 -13.40 -3.92
C SER A 138 13.54 -13.45 -5.43
N PRO A 139 13.89 -14.55 -6.13
CA PRO A 139 13.50 -14.75 -7.54
C PRO A 139 11.98 -14.74 -7.79
N SER A 140 11.16 -14.96 -6.75
CA SER A 140 9.70 -14.87 -6.81
C SER A 140 9.17 -13.44 -6.71
N ASP A 141 9.97 -12.50 -6.20
CA ASP A 141 9.50 -11.15 -5.91
C ASP A 141 9.37 -10.35 -7.20
N ARG A 142 8.32 -9.53 -7.28
CA ARG A 142 8.05 -8.63 -8.41
C ARG A 142 7.85 -7.18 -7.98
N LYS A 143 7.81 -6.93 -6.67
CA LYS A 143 7.57 -5.61 -6.08
C LYS A 143 8.22 -5.49 -4.72
N TRP A 144 8.66 -4.28 -4.38
CA TRP A 144 9.28 -3.97 -3.10
C TRP A 144 9.05 -2.52 -2.68
N TYR A 145 9.12 -2.26 -1.37
CA TYR A 145 9.21 -0.90 -0.83
C TYR A 145 10.62 -0.64 -0.37
N ILE A 146 11.26 0.37 -0.94
CA ILE A 146 12.64 0.74 -0.62
C ILE A 146 12.62 2.06 0.17
N HIS A 147 13.37 2.09 1.26
CA HIS A 147 13.54 3.27 2.10
C HIS A 147 14.59 4.22 1.50
N LEU A 148 14.26 5.50 1.37
CA LEU A 148 15.21 6.51 0.90
C LEU A 148 16.06 7.01 2.07
N SER A 149 17.36 6.74 2.05
CA SER A 149 18.32 7.24 3.03
C SER A 149 18.61 8.74 2.83
N GLU A 150 18.67 9.17 1.57
CA GLU A 150 18.96 10.54 1.15
C GLU A 150 17.69 11.31 0.78
N ARG A 151 17.77 12.64 0.90
CA ARG A 151 16.66 13.57 0.60
C ARG A 151 17.17 14.69 -0.30
N ASP A 152 16.24 15.38 -0.97
CA ASP A 152 16.57 16.45 -1.92
C ASP A 152 17.58 15.99 -2.99
N CYS A 153 17.26 14.85 -3.61
CA CYS A 153 18.16 14.17 -4.54
C CYS A 153 17.38 13.45 -5.64
N PHE A 154 18.10 13.01 -6.67
CA PHE A 154 17.55 12.17 -7.73
C PHE A 154 17.83 10.70 -7.38
N CYS A 155 16.78 9.88 -7.36
CA CYS A 155 16.88 8.46 -7.07
C CYS A 155 16.64 7.64 -8.34
N ARG A 156 17.49 6.63 -8.56
CA ARG A 156 17.31 5.60 -9.59
C ARG A 156 17.55 4.22 -9.00
N VAL A 157 16.78 3.23 -9.43
CA VAL A 157 16.94 1.83 -9.02
C VAL A 157 17.28 0.99 -10.24
N ASP A 158 18.38 0.26 -10.14
CA ASP A 158 18.79 -0.70 -11.16
C ASP A 158 18.46 -2.13 -10.68
N LEU A 159 17.89 -2.94 -11.56
CA LEU A 159 17.72 -4.37 -11.35
C LEU A 159 19.01 -5.08 -11.75
N ILE A 160 19.62 -5.81 -10.83
CA ILE A 160 20.90 -6.52 -11.03
C ILE A 160 20.75 -8.01 -10.72
N ALA A 161 21.51 -8.87 -11.40
CA ALA A 161 21.74 -10.25 -11.00
C ALA A 161 23.08 -10.33 -10.24
N MET A 162 23.01 -10.73 -8.97
CA MET A 162 24.16 -10.86 -8.09
C MET A 162 24.79 -12.24 -8.27
N HIS A 163 26.11 -12.26 -8.43
CA HIS A 163 26.88 -13.48 -8.60
C HIS A 163 27.98 -13.59 -7.55
N SER A 164 28.28 -14.82 -7.12
CA SER A 164 29.34 -15.17 -6.17
C SER A 164 30.73 -14.72 -6.63
N ASP A 165 30.90 -14.58 -7.93
CA ASP A 165 32.15 -14.13 -8.57
C ASP A 165 32.36 -12.60 -8.44
N GLY A 166 31.45 -11.89 -7.75
CA GLY A 166 31.48 -10.43 -7.55
C GLY A 166 31.15 -9.61 -8.81
N LYS A 167 30.71 -10.27 -9.88
CA LYS A 167 30.31 -9.64 -11.14
C LYS A 167 28.79 -9.47 -11.19
N ASP A 168 28.31 -8.38 -10.62
CA ASP A 168 26.91 -8.02 -10.71
C ASP A 168 26.54 -7.62 -12.14
N LEU A 169 25.55 -8.32 -12.72
CA LEU A 169 25.08 -8.07 -14.08
C LEU A 169 23.85 -7.16 -14.03
N PRO A 170 23.90 -5.93 -14.58
CA PRO A 170 22.71 -5.09 -14.69
C PRO A 170 21.75 -5.65 -15.74
N LEU A 171 20.48 -5.82 -15.35
CA LEU A 171 19.41 -6.34 -16.20
C LEU A 171 18.53 -5.23 -16.75
N ALA A 172 18.10 -4.30 -15.89
CA ALA A 172 17.25 -3.18 -16.27
C ALA A 172 17.53 -1.95 -15.40
N GLN A 173 17.21 -0.77 -15.92
CA GLN A 173 17.33 0.51 -15.20
C GLN A 173 15.97 1.18 -15.12
N SER A 174 15.65 1.78 -13.97
CA SER A 174 14.38 2.47 -13.79
C SER A 174 14.39 3.88 -14.36
N ASN A 175 13.20 4.48 -14.39
CA ASN A 175 13.06 5.93 -14.44
C ASN A 175 13.74 6.60 -13.23
N THR A 176 14.19 7.83 -13.43
CA THR A 176 14.68 8.70 -12.35
C THR A 176 13.49 9.34 -11.65
N VAL A 177 13.53 9.37 -10.32
CA VAL A 177 12.53 10.00 -9.47
C VAL A 177 13.18 11.12 -8.67
N VAL A 178 12.54 12.28 -8.65
CA VAL A 178 12.97 13.40 -7.81
C VAL A 178 12.45 13.18 -6.40
N VAL A 179 13.35 13.04 -5.43
CA VAL A 179 13.01 12.96 -4.02
C VAL A 179 12.89 14.39 -3.50
N PRO A 180 11.69 14.85 -3.14
CA PRO A 180 11.52 16.21 -2.67
C PRO A 180 12.31 16.42 -1.36
N PRO A 181 12.78 17.65 -1.09
CA PRO A 181 13.30 17.99 0.22
C PRO A 181 12.21 17.73 1.25
N ALA A 182 12.61 17.31 2.45
CA ALA A 182 11.68 17.14 3.55
C ALA A 182 11.27 18.50 4.15
N ALA A 183 10.60 19.30 3.34
CA ALA A 183 9.87 20.45 3.84
C ALA A 183 8.60 19.94 4.53
N GLY A 184 8.70 19.66 5.84
CA GLY A 184 7.55 19.83 6.74
C GLY A 184 6.55 18.68 6.90
N ILE A 185 7.02 17.46 7.19
CA ILE A 185 6.39 16.70 8.30
C ILE A 185 7.33 16.75 9.51
N GLU A 186 8.04 17.85 9.66
CA GLU A 186 8.55 18.31 10.96
C GLU A 186 7.35 18.85 11.74
N LEU A 187 6.54 17.97 12.34
CA LEU A 187 5.67 18.36 13.47
C LEU A 187 6.51 18.82 14.69
N SER A 188 7.83 18.56 14.63
CA SER A 188 8.90 19.08 15.46
C SER A 188 9.36 20.45 14.99
N LYS A 189 8.55 21.49 15.26
CA LYS A 189 9.12 22.83 15.40
C LYS A 189 10.27 22.78 16.41
N ALA A 190 11.43 23.31 16.06
CA ALA A 190 12.42 23.74 17.04
C ALA A 190 11.72 24.65 18.07
N PRO A 191 11.95 24.45 19.38
CA PRO A 191 11.32 25.28 20.41
C PRO A 191 11.74 26.74 20.20
N GLY A 192 10.77 27.61 19.88
CA GLY A 192 11.00 29.06 19.77
C GLY A 192 10.43 29.75 18.53
N VAL A 193 10.03 29.03 17.47
CA VAL A 193 9.46 29.67 16.27
C VAL A 193 7.99 30.07 16.53
N ARG A 194 7.72 31.37 16.64
CA ARG A 194 6.38 31.94 16.81
C ARG A 194 5.44 31.45 15.70
N GLU A 195 4.27 30.94 16.07
CA GLU A 195 3.30 30.43 15.08
C GLU A 195 2.71 31.59 14.27
N PRO A 196 2.54 31.46 12.95
CA PRO A 196 1.88 32.50 12.16
C PRO A 196 0.45 32.70 12.68
N PRO A 197 -0.09 33.93 12.70
CA PRO A 197 -1.34 34.24 13.38
C PRO A 197 -2.54 33.37 12.95
N LEU A 198 -2.62 33.03 11.66
CA LEU A 198 -3.67 32.15 11.12
C LEU A 198 -3.59 30.73 11.69
N LEU A 199 -2.38 30.21 11.88
CA LEU A 199 -2.18 28.85 12.38
C LEU A 199 -2.50 28.77 13.88
N ALA A 200 -2.23 29.83 14.63
CA ALA A 200 -2.60 29.94 16.04
C ALA A 200 -4.14 29.91 16.23
N LEU A 201 -4.89 30.50 15.30
CA LEU A 201 -6.36 30.50 15.31
C LEU A 201 -6.97 29.15 14.86
N SER A 202 -6.20 28.30 14.19
CA SER A 202 -6.67 27.01 13.66
C SER A 202 -6.94 25.95 14.76
N GLY A 203 -6.58 26.22 16.02
CA GLY A 203 -6.68 25.22 17.10
C GLY A 203 -5.63 24.10 17.02
N ILE A 204 -4.64 24.21 16.10
CA ILE A 204 -3.58 23.23 15.89
C ILE A 204 -2.78 22.95 17.18
N GLY A 205 -2.66 23.94 18.06
CA GLY A 205 -1.97 23.82 19.34
C GLY A 205 -2.64 22.82 20.27
N GLU A 206 -3.96 22.82 20.36
CA GLU A 206 -4.70 21.84 21.18
C GLU A 206 -4.66 20.44 20.57
N LEU A 207 -4.72 20.36 19.25
CA LEU A 207 -4.58 19.10 18.53
C LEU A 207 -3.21 18.46 18.80
N ARG A 208 -2.12 19.25 18.71
CA ARG A 208 -0.75 18.79 19.01
C ARG A 208 -0.60 18.35 20.46
N LYS A 209 -1.14 19.10 21.44
CA LYS A 209 -1.12 18.73 22.86
C LYS A 209 -1.89 17.43 23.13
N ARG A 210 -3.01 17.21 22.45
CA ARG A 210 -3.80 15.97 22.57
C ARG A 210 -3.07 14.80 21.94
N TYR A 211 -2.51 14.99 20.75
CA TYR A 211 -1.70 13.99 20.06
C TYR A 211 -0.50 13.55 20.91
N TRP A 212 0.25 14.52 21.46
CA TRP A 212 1.40 14.27 22.34
C TRP A 212 1.04 13.52 23.62
N ARG A 213 -0.14 13.77 24.21
CA ARG A 213 -0.59 13.05 25.41
C ARG A 213 -0.95 11.60 25.10
N ASN A 214 -1.53 11.35 23.92
CA ASN A 214 -2.07 10.03 23.58
C ASN A 214 -1.05 9.09 22.94
N HIS A 215 0.00 9.61 22.28
CA HIS A 215 0.91 8.79 21.46
C HIS A 215 2.37 8.79 21.96
N ARG A 216 2.60 8.98 23.28
CA ARG A 216 3.94 9.00 23.90
C ARG A 216 4.78 7.73 23.68
N GLN A 217 4.19 6.62 23.24
CA GLN A 217 4.89 5.33 23.12
C GLN A 217 5.58 5.09 21.77
N SER A 218 5.67 6.07 20.88
CA SER A 218 6.20 5.84 19.52
C SER A 218 7.73 6.03 19.40
N PHE A 219 8.44 6.32 20.49
CA PHE A 219 9.89 6.59 20.49
C PHE A 219 10.60 5.98 21.71
N LEU A 220 10.32 4.71 22.01
CA LEU A 220 11.20 3.85 22.80
C LEU A 220 11.50 2.58 21.98
#